data_AF-A0A7F5RHB7-F1
#
_entry.id   AF-A0A7F5RHB7-F1
#
_cell.length_a   1.000
_cell.length_b   1.000
_cell.length_c   1.000
_cell.angle_alpha   90.00
_cell.angle_beta   90.00
_cell.angle_gamma   90.00
#
_symmetry.space_group_name_H-M   'P 1'
#
loop_
_entity.id
_entity.type
_entity.pdbx_description
1 polymer ?
#
loop_
_entity_poly.entity_id
_entity_poly.type
_entity_poly.pdbx_seq_one_letter_code
_entity_poly.pdbx_strand_id
1 'polypeptide(L)'
;MYAHYVFKAFDVNCNGAISFRDLLVTLSTLLRGSIYERLRWTFKLYDINGDGCISRGELSEVVMAIHDLMGRKHHAEEERKTREQIDRVFRKLDLNQDGVITIEEFMESCLKDEMITRSLQVFDTVL
;
A
#
# COMPACT_ATOMS: atom_id res chain seq x y z
N MET A 1 -6.30 13.28 -4.71
CA MET A 1 -6.02 11.97 -5.36
C MET A 1 -6.09 10.81 -4.37
N TYR A 2 -5.51 10.95 -3.17
CA TYR A 2 -5.53 9.92 -2.11
C TYR A 2 -6.92 9.36 -1.73
N ALA A 3 -7.93 10.22 -1.59
CA ALA A 3 -9.29 9.80 -1.24
C ALA A 3 -9.89 8.80 -2.25
N HIS A 4 -9.48 8.83 -3.52
CA HIS A 4 -9.95 7.86 -4.52
C HIS A 4 -9.36 6.46 -4.29
N TYR A 5 -8.07 6.38 -3.91
CA TYR A 5 -7.41 5.12 -3.59
C TYR A 5 -7.95 4.51 -2.29
N VAL A 6 -8.16 5.34 -1.27
CA VAL A 6 -8.84 4.91 -0.04
C VAL A 6 -10.25 4.44 -0.37
N PHE A 7 -11.00 5.18 -1.21
CA PHE A 7 -12.36 4.77 -1.58
C PHE A 7 -12.38 3.41 -2.29
N LYS A 8 -11.45 3.16 -3.21
CA LYS A 8 -11.27 1.85 -3.85
C LYS A 8 -10.93 0.75 -2.85
N ALA A 9 -10.07 1.03 -1.88
CA ALA A 9 -9.73 0.05 -0.86
C ALA A 9 -10.95 -0.31 0.02
N PHE A 10 -11.80 0.66 0.36
CA PHE A 10 -13.03 0.44 1.12
C PHE A 10 -14.17 -0.20 0.32
N ASP A 11 -14.17 -0.09 -1.02
CA ASP A 11 -15.14 -0.73 -1.92
C ASP A 11 -14.79 -2.22 -2.16
N VAL A 12 -14.96 -3.04 -1.12
CA VAL A 12 -14.62 -4.48 -1.11
C VAL A 12 -15.33 -5.28 -2.21
N ASN A 13 -16.50 -4.79 -2.62
CA ASN A 13 -17.42 -5.34 -3.60
C ASN A 13 -17.24 -4.72 -5.00
N CYS A 14 -16.30 -3.80 -5.19
CA CYS A 14 -15.94 -3.14 -6.45
C CYS A 14 -17.17 -2.60 -7.21
N ASN A 15 -18.19 -2.12 -6.50
CA ASN A 15 -19.45 -1.68 -7.11
C ASN A 15 -19.49 -0.15 -7.36
N GLY A 16 -18.39 0.56 -7.03
CA GLY A 16 -18.27 2.00 -7.13
C GLY A 16 -18.88 2.78 -5.97
N ALA A 17 -19.37 2.11 -4.93
CA ALA A 17 -20.04 2.69 -3.77
C ALA A 17 -19.70 1.95 -2.46
N ILE A 18 -19.13 2.66 -1.49
CA ILE A 18 -18.88 2.08 -0.16
C ILE A 18 -20.21 1.88 0.57
N SER A 19 -20.60 0.63 0.82
CA SER A 19 -21.73 0.33 1.70
C SER A 19 -21.30 0.34 3.16
N PHE A 20 -22.26 0.52 4.08
CA PHE A 20 -22.00 0.43 5.52
C PHE A 20 -21.38 -0.91 5.93
N ARG A 21 -21.73 -2.00 5.21
CA ARG A 21 -21.12 -3.32 5.42
C ARG A 21 -19.64 -3.32 5.03
N ASP A 22 -19.28 -2.70 3.91
CA ASP A 22 -17.89 -2.68 3.44
C ASP A 22 -17.03 -1.87 4.40
N LEU A 23 -17.55 -0.76 4.91
CA LEU A 23 -16.90 0.04 5.94
C LEU A 23 -16.74 -0.73 7.26
N LEU A 24 -17.76 -1.46 7.70
CA LEU A 24 -17.69 -2.30 8.90
C LEU A 24 -16.68 -3.44 8.79
N VAL A 25 -16.65 -4.12 7.64
CA VAL A 25 -15.69 -5.20 7.36
C VAL A 25 -14.28 -4.64 7.38
N THR A 26 -14.05 -3.53 6.67
CA THR A 26 -12.76 -2.82 6.63
C THR A 26 -12.28 -2.44 8.02
N LEU A 27 -13.11 -1.77 8.81
CA LEU A 27 -12.77 -1.33 10.15
C LEU A 27 -12.56 -2.51 11.10
N SER A 28 -13.37 -3.57 10.99
CA SER A 28 -13.18 -4.78 11.80
C SER A 28 -11.84 -5.43 11.49
N THR A 29 -11.44 -5.48 10.22
CA THR A 29 -10.15 -6.04 9.80
C THR A 29 -8.97 -5.15 10.19
N LEU A 30 -9.10 -3.82 10.09
CA LEU A 30 -8.04 -2.89 10.51
C LEU A 30 -7.84 -2.88 12.04
N LEU A 31 -8.94 -2.89 12.82
CA LEU A 31 -8.90 -2.74 14.28
C LEU A 31 -8.71 -4.05 15.03
N ARG A 32 -9.21 -5.17 14.51
CA ARG A 32 -9.19 -6.49 15.18
C ARG A 32 -8.64 -7.63 14.33
N GLY A 33 -8.31 -7.37 13.07
CA GLY A 33 -7.76 -8.39 12.18
C GLY A 33 -6.37 -8.84 12.60
N SER A 34 -6.06 -10.08 12.25
CA SER A 34 -4.70 -10.62 12.38
C SER A 34 -3.71 -9.82 11.54
N ILE A 35 -2.41 -9.95 11.84
CA ILE A 35 -1.33 -9.33 11.04
C ILE A 35 -1.47 -9.71 9.55
N TYR A 36 -1.85 -10.96 9.26
CA TYR A 36 -2.09 -11.42 7.89
C TYR A 36 -3.25 -10.71 7.20
N GLU A 37 -4.36 -10.49 7.89
CA GLU A 37 -5.50 -9.78 7.30
C GLU A 37 -5.19 -8.30 7.08
N ARG A 38 -4.45 -7.68 8.00
CA ARG A 38 -3.96 -6.30 7.86
C ARG A 38 -3.00 -6.17 6.68
N LEU A 39 -2.03 -7.07 6.54
CA LEU A 39 -1.11 -7.10 5.40
C LEU A 39 -1.83 -7.31 4.07
N ARG A 40 -2.83 -8.20 4.04
CA ARG A 40 -3.67 -8.42 2.84
C ARG A 40 -4.48 -7.18 2.47
N TRP A 41 -4.97 -6.45 3.47
CA TRP A 41 -5.63 -5.16 3.27
C TRP A 41 -4.68 -4.10 2.74
N THR A 42 -3.50 -3.98 3.35
CA THR A 42 -2.44 -3.08 2.91
C THR A 42 -2.04 -3.41 1.46
N PHE A 43 -1.88 -4.68 1.10
CA PHE A 43 -1.60 -5.11 -0.27
C PHE A 43 -2.67 -4.60 -1.25
N LYS A 44 -3.96 -4.78 -0.92
CA LYS A 44 -5.08 -4.26 -1.73
C LYS A 44 -5.11 -2.75 -1.85
N LEU A 45 -4.60 -2.02 -0.85
CA LEU A 45 -4.49 -0.56 -0.92
C LEU A 45 -3.40 -0.12 -1.91
N TYR A 46 -2.33 -0.91 -2.04
CA TYR A 46 -1.24 -0.65 -2.98
C TYR A 46 -1.54 -1.14 -4.41
N ASP A 47 -2.29 -2.22 -4.55
CA ASP A 47 -2.77 -2.75 -5.84
C ASP A 47 -3.95 -1.91 -6.35
N ILE A 48 -3.64 -0.89 -7.16
CA ILE A 48 -4.62 0.10 -7.65
C ILE A 48 -5.49 -0.51 -8.75
N ASN A 49 -4.88 -1.30 -9.64
CA ASN A 49 -5.54 -1.87 -10.80
C ASN A 49 -6.34 -3.16 -10.45
N GLY A 50 -6.07 -3.77 -9.30
CA GLY A 50 -6.74 -4.98 -8.79
C GLY A 50 -6.31 -6.26 -9.51
N ASP A 51 -5.14 -6.27 -10.16
CA ASP A 51 -4.63 -7.43 -10.90
C ASP A 51 -3.98 -8.49 -9.98
N GLY A 52 -3.92 -8.21 -8.68
CA GLY A 52 -3.35 -9.10 -7.68
C GLY A 52 -1.83 -8.99 -7.55
N CYS A 53 -1.21 -8.02 -8.22
CA CYS A 53 0.22 -7.74 -8.21
C CYS A 53 0.46 -6.24 -8.00
N ILE A 54 1.51 -5.87 -7.27
CA ILE A 54 1.89 -4.46 -7.13
C ILE A 54 3.02 -4.17 -8.10
N SER A 55 2.74 -3.33 -9.08
CA SER A 55 3.76 -2.81 -9.99
C SER A 55 4.53 -1.65 -9.37
N ARG A 56 5.75 -1.39 -9.88
CA ARG A 56 6.56 -0.23 -9.47
C ARG A 56 5.84 1.10 -9.70
N GLY A 57 5.02 1.18 -10.75
CA GLY A 57 4.22 2.36 -11.05
C GLY A 57 3.18 2.64 -9.96
N GLU A 58 2.46 1.61 -9.54
CA GLU A 58 1.41 1.73 -8.51
C GLU A 58 2.00 2.09 -7.15
N LEU A 59 3.09 1.44 -6.76
CA LEU A 59 3.79 1.80 -5.52
C LEU A 59 4.25 3.27 -5.53
N SER A 60 4.73 3.76 -6.67
CA SER A 60 5.11 5.17 -6.81
C SER A 60 3.91 6.11 -6.73
N GLU A 61 2.78 5.77 -7.36
CA GLU A 61 1.56 6.58 -7.31
C GLU A 61 1.02 6.71 -5.89
N VAL A 62 0.94 5.60 -5.14
CA VAL A 62 0.43 5.62 -3.77
C VAL A 62 1.32 6.47 -2.88
N VAL A 63 2.65 6.30 -2.96
CA VAL A 63 3.58 7.06 -2.12
C VAL A 63 3.59 8.55 -2.48
N MET A 64 3.49 8.89 -3.77
CA MET A 64 3.34 10.28 -4.20
C MET A 64 2.02 10.88 -3.70
N ALA A 65 0.92 10.13 -3.75
CA ALA A 65 -0.38 10.59 -3.27
C ALA A 65 -0.39 10.84 -1.75
N ILE A 66 0.33 10.02 -0.97
CA ILE A 66 0.52 10.23 0.48
C ILE A 66 1.36 11.48 0.74
N HIS A 67 2.44 11.68 -0.03
CA HIS A 67 3.32 12.84 0.12
C HIS A 67 2.58 14.15 -0.16
N ASP A 68 1.77 14.17 -1.22
CA ASP A 68 0.90 15.30 -1.57
C ASP A 68 -0.12 15.60 -0.46
N LEU A 69 -0.69 14.55 0.16
CA LEU A 69 -1.64 14.69 1.28
C LEU A 69 -1.01 15.30 2.53
N MET A 70 0.25 14.98 2.84
CA MET A 70 0.95 15.54 4.01
C MET A 70 1.33 17.02 3.86
N GLY A 71 1.10 17.64 2.69
CA GLY A 71 1.39 19.06 2.46
C GLY A 71 2.88 19.41 2.57
N ARG A 72 3.77 18.41 2.53
CA ARG A 72 5.22 18.66 2.43
C ARG A 72 5.46 19.20 1.02
N LYS A 73 5.65 20.51 0.93
CA LYS A 73 6.00 21.17 -0.32
C LYS A 73 7.15 20.40 -0.97
N HIS A 74 6.92 19.93 -2.19
CA HIS A 74 7.89 19.26 -3.04
C HIS A 74 9.21 20.04 -3.08
N HIS A 75 10.13 19.71 -2.19
CA HIS A 75 11.55 19.95 -2.42
C HIS A 75 12.03 18.77 -3.26
N ALA A 76 12.58 19.04 -4.45
CA ALA A 76 13.04 18.01 -5.39
C ALA A 76 14.00 16.98 -4.75
N GLU A 77 14.65 17.35 -3.66
CA GLU A 77 15.54 16.50 -2.87
C GLU A 77 14.79 15.45 -2.03
N GLU A 78 13.61 15.77 -1.51
CA GLU A 78 12.73 14.81 -0.81
C GLU A 78 12.04 13.85 -1.78
N GLU A 79 11.67 14.31 -2.98
CA GLU A 79 11.16 13.43 -4.04
C GLU A 79 12.20 12.40 -4.46
N ARG A 80 13.46 12.81 -4.63
CA ARG A 80 14.52 11.91 -5.03
C ARG A 80 14.76 10.83 -3.97
N LYS A 81 14.80 11.24 -2.70
CA LYS A 81 14.98 10.33 -1.56
C LYS A 81 13.80 9.36 -1.43
N THR A 82 12.59 9.83 -1.69
CA THR A 82 11.38 9.00 -1.72
C THR A 82 11.44 7.96 -2.84
N ARG A 83 11.84 8.35 -4.06
CA ARG A 83 12.04 7.43 -5.19
C ARG A 83 13.11 6.39 -4.92
N GLU A 84 14.26 6.80 -4.37
CA GLU A 84 15.33 5.89 -3.97
C GLU A 84 14.85 4.89 -2.91
N GLN A 85 14.01 5.33 -1.96
CA GLN A 85 13.41 4.47 -0.94
C GLN A 85 12.40 3.49 -1.56
N ILE A 86 11.54 3.94 -2.47
CA ILE A 86 10.59 3.09 -3.21
C ILE A 86 11.35 2.01 -3.98
N ASP A 87 12.39 2.38 -4.74
CA ASP A 87 13.18 1.41 -5.50
C ASP A 87 13.87 0.39 -4.61
N ARG A 88 14.35 0.82 -3.45
CA ARG A 88 14.99 -0.07 -2.47
C ARG A 88 13.98 -1.04 -1.84
N VAL A 89 12.78 -0.56 -1.53
CA VAL A 89 11.70 -1.41 -0.98
C VAL A 89 11.20 -2.36 -2.06
N PHE A 90 10.98 -1.88 -3.29
CA PHE A 90 10.53 -2.68 -4.42
C PHE A 90 11.49 -3.85 -4.68
N ARG A 91 12.79 -3.58 -4.80
CA ARG A 91 13.81 -4.64 -4.98
C ARG A 91 13.92 -5.64 -3.82
N LYS A 92 13.48 -5.25 -2.62
CA LYS A 92 13.47 -6.16 -1.47
C LYS A 92 12.21 -7.02 -1.43
N LEU A 93 11.11 -6.50 -1.96
CA LEU A 93 9.81 -7.17 -2.02
C LEU A 93 9.71 -8.10 -3.24
N ASP A 94 10.26 -7.68 -4.38
CA ASP A 94 10.35 -8.43 -5.63
C ASP A 94 11.47 -9.49 -5.52
N LEU A 95 11.10 -10.67 -5.00
CA LEU A 95 12.05 -11.74 -4.68
C LEU A 95 12.50 -12.48 -5.94
N ASN A 96 11.58 -12.64 -6.90
CA ASN A 96 11.84 -13.34 -8.15
C ASN A 96 12.39 -12.40 -9.26
N GLN A 97 12.37 -11.08 -9.05
CA GLN A 97 12.83 -10.04 -9.99
C GLN A 97 12.07 -10.03 -11.31
N ASP A 98 10.79 -10.41 -11.28
CA ASP A 98 9.91 -10.38 -12.45
C ASP A 98 9.33 -8.98 -12.74
N GLY A 99 9.57 -8.02 -11.84
CA GLY A 99 9.14 -6.63 -11.97
C GLY A 99 7.73 -6.37 -11.43
N VAL A 100 7.12 -7.35 -10.75
CA VAL A 100 5.86 -7.21 -10.00
C VAL A 100 6.02 -7.80 -8.61
N ILE A 101 5.23 -7.34 -7.64
CA ILE A 101 5.24 -7.89 -6.28
C ILE A 101 3.92 -8.63 -6.08
N THR A 102 4.01 -9.95 -5.95
CA THR A 102 2.83 -10.77 -5.65
C THR A 102 2.48 -10.71 -4.17
N ILE A 103 1.23 -11.06 -3.81
CA ILE A 103 0.81 -11.11 -2.40
C ILE A 103 1.66 -12.08 -1.57
N GLU A 104 2.16 -13.16 -2.18
CA GLU A 104 3.01 -14.16 -1.53
C GLU A 104 4.36 -13.56 -1.18
N GLU A 105 5.01 -12.89 -2.13
CA GLU A 105 6.29 -12.21 -1.92
C GLU A 105 6.18 -11.04 -0.95
N PHE A 106 5.07 -10.29 -1.01
CA PHE A 106 4.78 -9.23 -0.06
C PHE A 106 4.65 -9.78 1.36
N MET A 107 3.87 -10.83 1.57
CA MET A 107 3.70 -11.46 2.88
C MET A 107 5.02 -12.04 3.38
N GLU A 108 5.75 -12.79 2.55
CA GLU A 108 7.03 -13.37 2.96
C GLU A 108 8.02 -12.27 3.36
N SER A 109 8.15 -11.23 2.54
CA SER A 109 9.08 -10.13 2.79
C SER A 109 8.71 -9.33 4.05
N CYS A 110 7.42 -9.06 4.28
CA CYS A 110 6.96 -8.39 5.49
C CYS A 110 7.15 -9.23 6.76
N LEU A 111 6.94 -10.54 6.69
CA LEU A 111 7.13 -11.43 7.83
C LEU A 111 8.61 -11.66 8.15
N LYS A 112 9.48 -11.54 7.16
CA LYS A 112 10.92 -11.81 7.27
C LYS A 112 11.75 -10.57 7.60
N ASP A 113 11.33 -9.38 7.14
CA ASP A 113 12.05 -8.12 7.36
C ASP A 113 11.16 -7.07 8.06
N GLU A 114 11.36 -6.91 9.37
CA GLU A 114 10.67 -5.91 10.18
C GLU A 114 10.89 -4.46 9.69
N MET A 115 11.99 -4.18 8.99
CA MET A 115 12.26 -2.85 8.46
C MET A 115 11.32 -2.50 7.30
N ILE A 116 10.99 -3.48 6.47
CA ILE A 116 10.02 -3.34 5.38
C ILE A 116 8.63 -3.11 5.99
N THR A 117 8.25 -3.94 6.95
CA THR A 117 6.96 -3.82 7.65
C THR A 117 6.80 -2.47 8.35
N ARG A 118 7.84 -1.98 9.04
CA ARG A 118 7.81 -0.63 9.62
C ARG A 118 7.70 0.46 8.56
N SER A 119 8.42 0.33 7.44
CA SER A 119 8.36 1.31 6.36
C SER A 119 6.94 1.37 5.78
N LEU A 120 6.30 0.22 5.56
CA LEU A 120 4.91 0.12 5.07
C LEU A 120 3.90 0.64 6.10
N GLN A 121 4.10 0.35 7.39
CA GLN A 121 3.25 0.88 8.46
C GLN A 121 3.30 2.39 8.57
N VAL A 122 4.46 3.03 8.34
CA VAL A 122 4.56 4.49 8.34
C VAL A 122 3.68 5.11 7.26
N PHE A 123 3.53 4.44 6.11
CA PHE A 123 2.63 4.87 5.05
C PHE A 123 1.15 4.60 5.39
N ASP A 124 0.87 3.50 6.10
CA ASP A 124 -0.46 3.13 6.60
C ASP A 124 -0.96 4.05 7.73
N THR A 125 -0.06 4.61 8.55
CA THR A 125 -0.39 5.48 9.71
C THR A 125 -0.97 6.86 9.31
N VAL A 126 -1.06 7.14 8.02
CA VAL A 126 -1.60 8.39 7.46
C VAL A 126 -3.10 8.29 7.18
N LEU A 127 -3.67 7.09 7.35
CA LEU A 127 -5.12 6.85 7.43
C LEU A 127 -5.68 7.21 8.81
#